data_AF-A0AAE3EHV9-F1
#
_entry.id   AF-A0AAE3EHV9-F1
#
_cell.length_a   1.000
_cell.length_b   1.000
_cell.length_c   1.000
_cell.angle_alpha   90.00
_cell.angle_beta   90.00
_cell.angle_gamma   90.00
#
_symmetry.space_group_name_H-M   'P 1'
#
loop_
_entity.id
_entity.type
_entity.pdbx_description
1 polymer ?
#
loop_
_entity_poly.entity_id
_entity_poly.type
_entity_poly.pdbx_seq_one_letter_code
_entity_poly.pdbx_strand_id
1 'polypeptide(L)'
;MKINRAAQIAAALKITEALIERAATGFPVEESRSSRDRWNLRDVLHHISEWIDYSHSRLRAILDGGDIVEVGDLESFNRAAWDRGAALSRVEASAACIAALKKYALLLREFPESDFERKDLPTGFSFELWRYMLLDSLVHPVQHLLYHSATRGDFLFAQFALHEAGETLLAFSGGKADSFDLFEFASDPAELREAVFAFGAACPGDEYARVLVQRHCGSFYPALRRQFSLSFAMLRNLVEHSPAAVWDEKAGGFVYWQQLLHALSGVSCWLRRGDEPFRDPFAEKRLYPELDGEPESMLTREELLLFLEEADETAGRFVFGGNDAWLAEKPVADSRYTNLELLGMQIRHVMYHVGHCESILRERGFPTGAWVD
;
A
#
# COMPACT_ATOMS: atom_id res chain seq x y z
N MET A 1 6.15 2.96 -32.39
CA MET A 1 6.03 1.54 -32.77
C MET A 1 4.60 1.12 -32.43
N LYS A 2 3.80 0.61 -33.37
CA LYS A 2 2.44 0.13 -33.03
C LYS A 2 2.59 -1.14 -32.18
N ILE A 3 1.91 -1.18 -31.03
CA ILE A 3 1.86 -2.37 -30.18
C ILE A 3 1.07 -3.44 -30.93
N ASN A 4 1.63 -4.65 -31.06
CA ASN A 4 0.92 -5.79 -31.61
C ASN A 4 0.11 -6.44 -30.47
N ARG A 5 -1.20 -6.23 -30.46
CA ARG A 5 -2.07 -6.65 -29.35
C ARG A 5 -2.25 -8.16 -29.32
N ALA A 6 -2.36 -8.80 -30.48
CA ALA A 6 -2.42 -10.26 -30.54
C ALA A 6 -1.16 -10.90 -29.93
N ALA A 7 0.03 -10.38 -30.22
CA ALA A 7 1.27 -10.89 -29.63
C ALA A 7 1.32 -10.68 -28.11
N GLN A 8 0.84 -9.54 -27.62
CA GLN A 8 0.74 -9.25 -26.19
C GLN A 8 -0.18 -10.26 -25.47
N ILE A 9 -1.38 -10.50 -26.00
CA ILE A 9 -2.34 -11.45 -25.43
C ILE A 9 -1.80 -12.89 -25.52
N ALA A 10 -1.14 -13.26 -26.62
CA ALA A 10 -0.51 -14.57 -26.76
C ALA A 10 0.62 -14.79 -25.74
N ALA A 11 1.40 -13.74 -25.41
CA ALA A 11 2.39 -13.81 -24.35
C ALA A 11 1.73 -13.96 -22.97
N ALA A 12 0.65 -13.22 -22.71
CA ALA A 12 -0.13 -13.31 -21.48
C ALA A 12 -0.70 -14.72 -21.26
N LEU A 13 -1.24 -15.35 -22.30
CA LEU A 13 -1.73 -16.74 -22.24
C LEU A 13 -0.63 -17.73 -21.81
N LYS A 14 0.60 -17.55 -22.28
CA LYS A 14 1.75 -18.40 -21.90
C LYS A 14 2.18 -18.18 -20.45
N ILE A 15 2.13 -16.94 -19.98
CA ILE A 15 2.37 -16.62 -18.56
C ILE A 15 1.35 -17.38 -17.71
N THR A 16 0.06 -17.27 -18.04
CA THR A 16 -1.01 -17.95 -17.31
C THR A 16 -0.90 -19.48 -17.36
N GLU A 17 -0.53 -20.06 -18.52
CA GLU A 17 -0.25 -21.51 -18.64
C GLU A 17 0.89 -21.93 -17.70
N ALA A 18 2.02 -21.22 -17.72
CA ALA A 18 3.18 -21.52 -16.86
C ALA A 18 2.84 -21.40 -15.37
N LEU A 19 2.03 -20.40 -14.99
CA LEU A 19 1.56 -20.22 -13.62
C LEU A 19 0.67 -21.38 -13.18
N ILE A 20 -0.24 -21.84 -14.04
CA ILE A 20 -1.13 -22.97 -13.75
C ILE A 20 -0.34 -24.28 -13.62
N GLU A 21 0.61 -24.54 -14.52
CA GLU A 21 1.47 -25.73 -14.45
C GLU A 21 2.30 -25.76 -13.17
N ARG A 22 2.91 -24.62 -12.83
CA ARG A 22 3.68 -24.49 -11.60
C ARG A 22 2.78 -24.60 -10.37
N ALA A 23 1.59 -24.00 -10.40
CA ALA A 23 0.65 -24.12 -9.29
C ALA A 23 0.24 -25.58 -9.08
N ALA A 24 -0.08 -26.29 -10.17
CA ALA A 24 -0.55 -27.67 -10.17
C ALA A 24 0.49 -28.68 -9.70
N THR A 25 1.79 -28.33 -9.67
CA THR A 25 2.88 -29.21 -9.22
C THR A 25 3.58 -28.73 -7.95
N GLY A 26 3.62 -27.42 -7.70
CA GLY A 26 4.42 -26.79 -6.65
C GLY A 26 3.68 -26.49 -5.35
N PHE A 27 2.35 -26.28 -5.38
CA PHE A 27 1.62 -25.98 -4.14
C PHE A 27 1.58 -27.17 -3.18
N PRO A 28 1.70 -26.92 -1.87
CA PRO A 28 1.52 -27.93 -0.83
C PRO A 28 0.22 -28.71 -0.98
N VAL A 29 0.19 -29.93 -0.43
CA VAL A 29 -1.04 -30.71 -0.35
C VAL A 29 -2.00 -30.03 0.62
N GLU A 30 -3.13 -29.56 0.10
CA GLU A 30 -4.19 -28.92 0.88
C GLU A 30 -5.19 -29.95 1.41
N GLU A 31 -6.03 -29.51 2.35
CA GLU A 31 -7.17 -30.31 2.80
C GLU A 31 -8.06 -30.70 1.61
N SER A 32 -8.46 -31.98 1.56
CA SER A 32 -9.30 -32.51 0.48
C SER A 32 -10.71 -31.91 0.45
N ARG A 33 -11.16 -31.32 1.57
CA ARG A 33 -12.47 -30.72 1.73
C ARG A 33 -12.33 -29.19 1.79
N SER A 34 -12.76 -28.52 0.72
CA SER A 34 -12.91 -27.08 0.67
C SER A 34 -14.29 -26.63 1.17
N SER A 35 -14.44 -25.32 1.39
CA SER A 35 -15.74 -24.68 1.66
C SER A 35 -15.94 -23.49 0.72
N ARG A 36 -17.17 -22.97 0.67
CA ARG A 36 -17.49 -21.80 -0.17
C ARG A 36 -16.68 -20.57 0.18
N ASP A 37 -16.38 -20.38 1.47
CA ASP A 37 -15.61 -19.25 1.96
C ASP A 37 -14.10 -19.52 1.96
N ARG A 38 -13.69 -20.74 1.60
CA ARG A 38 -12.30 -21.18 1.65
C ARG A 38 -12.02 -22.25 0.59
N TRP A 39 -11.76 -21.77 -0.63
CA TRP A 39 -11.45 -22.62 -1.78
C TRP A 39 -10.06 -23.26 -1.60
N ASN A 40 -9.93 -24.48 -2.12
CA ASN A 40 -8.63 -25.11 -2.31
C ASN A 40 -8.14 -24.86 -3.74
N LEU A 41 -6.88 -25.20 -4.03
CA LEU A 41 -6.29 -24.93 -5.34
C LEU A 41 -7.07 -25.57 -6.50
N ARG A 42 -7.67 -26.75 -6.31
CA ARG A 42 -8.52 -27.38 -7.33
C ARG A 42 -9.70 -26.47 -7.68
N ASP A 43 -10.40 -25.95 -6.68
CA ASP A 43 -11.55 -25.08 -6.89
C ASP A 43 -11.15 -23.79 -7.61
N VAL A 44 -10.03 -23.19 -7.19
CA VAL A 44 -9.47 -22.01 -7.84
C VAL A 44 -9.17 -22.27 -9.31
N LEU A 45 -8.48 -23.39 -9.62
CA LEU A 45 -8.17 -23.76 -10.99
C LEU A 45 -9.45 -24.01 -11.81
N HIS A 46 -10.40 -24.77 -11.28
CA HIS A 46 -11.62 -25.04 -12.03
C HIS A 46 -12.43 -23.75 -12.29
N HIS A 47 -12.56 -22.88 -11.30
CA HIS A 47 -13.21 -21.58 -11.47
C HIS A 47 -12.54 -20.73 -12.55
N ILE A 48 -11.21 -20.66 -12.56
CA ILE A 48 -10.45 -20.00 -13.63
C ILE A 48 -10.80 -20.60 -14.99
N SER A 49 -10.86 -21.92 -15.12
CA SER A 49 -11.20 -22.58 -16.40
C SER A 49 -12.59 -22.22 -16.90
N GLU A 50 -13.58 -22.14 -16.00
CA GLU A 50 -14.97 -21.82 -16.35
C GLU A 50 -15.11 -20.38 -16.82
N TRP A 51 -14.40 -19.43 -16.21
CA TRP A 51 -14.36 -18.04 -16.65
C TRP A 51 -13.65 -17.87 -18.00
N ILE A 52 -12.57 -18.60 -18.25
CA ILE A 52 -11.89 -18.61 -19.55
C ILE A 52 -12.81 -19.19 -20.65
N ASP A 53 -13.47 -20.32 -20.39
CA ASP A 53 -14.39 -20.95 -21.36
C ASP A 53 -15.64 -20.07 -21.60
N TYR A 54 -16.15 -19.38 -20.58
CA TYR A 54 -17.21 -18.39 -20.72
C TYR A 54 -16.79 -17.21 -21.63
N SER A 55 -15.63 -16.63 -21.35
CA SER A 55 -15.04 -15.55 -22.14
C SER A 55 -14.79 -15.97 -23.59
N HIS A 56 -14.24 -17.17 -23.80
CA HIS A 56 -14.07 -17.76 -25.13
C HIS A 56 -15.41 -17.89 -25.87
N SER A 57 -16.44 -18.41 -25.21
CA SER A 57 -17.77 -18.60 -25.82
C SER A 57 -18.40 -17.26 -26.23
N ARG A 58 -18.24 -16.22 -25.40
CA ARG A 58 -18.68 -14.86 -25.73
C ARG A 58 -17.94 -14.30 -26.94
N LEU A 59 -16.61 -14.39 -26.97
CA LEU A 59 -15.81 -13.92 -28.09
C LEU A 59 -16.11 -14.66 -29.40
N ARG A 60 -16.39 -15.97 -29.32
CA ARG A 60 -16.85 -16.76 -30.46
C ARG A 60 -18.18 -16.23 -31.00
N ALA A 61 -19.16 -15.98 -30.12
CA ALA A 61 -20.44 -15.39 -30.52
C ALA A 61 -20.26 -14.01 -31.19
N ILE A 62 -19.31 -13.20 -30.74
CA ILE A 62 -18.98 -11.91 -31.38
C ILE A 62 -18.46 -12.13 -32.81
N LEU A 63 -17.54 -13.07 -33.04
CA LEU A 63 -17.03 -13.38 -34.39
C LEU A 63 -18.12 -13.92 -35.31
N ASP A 64 -18.99 -14.78 -34.76
CA ASP A 64 -20.04 -15.45 -35.52
C ASP A 64 -21.29 -14.56 -35.73
N GLY A 65 -21.34 -13.38 -35.09
CA GLY A 65 -22.53 -12.52 -35.07
C GLY A 65 -23.73 -13.16 -34.38
N GLY A 66 -23.48 -14.08 -33.43
CA GLY A 66 -24.49 -14.85 -32.71
C GLY A 66 -24.94 -14.21 -31.40
N ASP A 67 -25.87 -14.88 -30.73
CA ASP A 67 -26.40 -14.44 -29.43
C ASP A 67 -25.37 -14.64 -28.31
N ILE A 68 -25.22 -13.62 -27.46
CA ILE A 68 -24.35 -13.65 -26.29
C ILE A 68 -25.15 -14.09 -25.07
N VAL A 69 -24.67 -15.14 -24.41
CA VAL A 69 -25.21 -15.59 -23.13
C VAL A 69 -24.64 -14.72 -22.03
N GLU A 70 -25.51 -13.93 -21.39
CA GLU A 70 -25.16 -13.10 -20.24
C GLU A 70 -25.27 -13.89 -18.93
N VAL A 71 -24.26 -13.77 -18.07
CA VAL A 71 -24.34 -14.24 -16.69
C VAL A 71 -25.08 -13.17 -15.88
N GLY A 72 -26.37 -13.40 -15.64
CA GLY A 72 -27.22 -12.48 -14.88
C GLY A 72 -26.96 -12.46 -13.36
N ASP A 73 -26.40 -13.53 -12.81
CA ASP A 73 -26.02 -13.65 -11.40
C ASP A 73 -24.66 -14.35 -11.27
N LEU A 74 -23.64 -13.56 -10.91
CA LEU A 74 -22.27 -14.02 -10.71
C LEU A 74 -22.15 -15.05 -9.59
N GLU A 75 -22.94 -14.90 -8.51
CA GLU A 75 -22.88 -15.84 -7.39
C GLU A 75 -23.42 -17.20 -7.80
N SER A 76 -24.53 -17.24 -8.54
CA SER A 76 -25.07 -18.48 -9.09
C SER A 76 -24.13 -19.14 -10.10
N PHE A 77 -23.46 -18.36 -10.95
CA PHE A 77 -22.44 -18.90 -11.87
C PHE A 77 -21.28 -19.54 -11.11
N ASN A 78 -20.69 -18.80 -10.16
CA ASN A 78 -19.57 -19.29 -9.34
C ASN A 78 -19.98 -20.50 -8.49
N ARG A 79 -21.21 -20.53 -7.97
CA ARG A 79 -21.76 -21.69 -7.24
C ARG A 79 -21.83 -22.91 -8.14
N ALA A 80 -22.38 -22.76 -9.34
CA ALA A 80 -22.52 -23.86 -10.28
C ALA A 80 -21.15 -24.37 -10.77
N ALA A 81 -20.19 -23.47 -10.97
CA ALA A 81 -18.80 -23.83 -11.26
C ALA A 81 -18.18 -24.65 -10.11
N TRP A 82 -18.31 -24.19 -8.86
CA TRP A 82 -17.83 -24.92 -7.70
C TRP A 82 -18.44 -26.34 -7.58
N ASP A 83 -19.76 -26.46 -7.77
CA ASP A 83 -20.47 -27.76 -7.72
C ASP A 83 -19.97 -28.72 -8.84
N ARG A 84 -19.71 -28.22 -10.06
CA ARG A 84 -19.12 -29.01 -11.16
C ARG A 84 -17.68 -29.44 -10.85
N GLY A 85 -16.90 -28.55 -10.25
CA GLY A 85 -15.49 -28.77 -9.92
C GLY A 85 -15.27 -29.74 -8.75
N ALA A 86 -16.27 -29.93 -7.89
CA ALA A 86 -16.14 -30.74 -6.68
C ALA A 86 -15.70 -32.19 -6.94
N ALA A 87 -16.04 -32.74 -8.12
CA ALA A 87 -15.68 -34.10 -8.53
C ALA A 87 -14.28 -34.22 -9.16
N LEU A 88 -13.65 -33.10 -9.53
CA LEU A 88 -12.36 -33.11 -10.20
C LEU A 88 -11.21 -33.34 -9.22
N SER A 89 -10.13 -33.94 -9.70
CA SER A 89 -8.82 -33.85 -9.10
C SER A 89 -8.13 -32.52 -9.46
N ARG A 90 -7.10 -32.13 -8.69
CA ARG A 90 -6.24 -30.98 -9.02
C ARG A 90 -5.61 -31.10 -10.42
N VAL A 91 -5.26 -32.32 -10.84
CA VAL A 91 -4.67 -32.58 -12.17
C VAL A 91 -5.70 -32.34 -13.27
N GLU A 92 -6.94 -32.83 -13.08
CA GLU A 92 -8.02 -32.61 -14.05
C GLU A 92 -8.41 -31.13 -14.14
N ALA A 93 -8.50 -30.43 -13.00
CA ALA A 93 -8.79 -28.98 -12.97
C ALA A 93 -7.68 -28.17 -13.68
N SER A 94 -6.40 -28.50 -13.44
CA SER A 94 -5.27 -27.89 -14.14
C SER A 94 -5.32 -28.17 -15.65
N ALA A 95 -5.58 -29.41 -16.06
CA ALA A 95 -5.71 -29.78 -17.46
C ALA A 95 -6.87 -29.05 -18.16
N ALA A 96 -8.00 -28.85 -17.47
CA ALA A 96 -9.13 -28.09 -17.98
C ALA A 96 -8.75 -26.62 -18.23
N CYS A 97 -8.07 -25.97 -17.29
CA CYS A 97 -7.50 -24.63 -17.47
C CYS A 97 -6.61 -24.52 -18.71
N ILE A 98 -5.63 -25.43 -18.83
CA ILE A 98 -4.67 -25.42 -19.95
C ILE A 98 -5.40 -25.64 -21.28
N ALA A 99 -6.40 -26.52 -21.31
CA ALA A 99 -7.22 -26.73 -22.50
C ALA A 99 -8.02 -25.48 -22.88
N ALA A 100 -8.61 -24.78 -21.91
CA ALA A 100 -9.34 -23.52 -22.12
C ALA A 100 -8.42 -22.42 -22.69
N LEU A 101 -7.22 -22.24 -22.12
CA LEU A 101 -6.21 -21.30 -22.63
C LEU A 101 -5.81 -21.62 -24.08
N LYS A 102 -5.66 -22.90 -24.44
CA LYS A 102 -5.34 -23.34 -25.80
C LYS A 102 -6.45 -23.02 -26.79
N LYS A 103 -7.73 -23.21 -26.42
CA LYS A 103 -8.87 -22.78 -27.24
C LYS A 103 -8.83 -21.26 -27.44
N TYR A 104 -8.59 -20.51 -26.37
CA TYR A 104 -8.49 -19.05 -26.40
C TYR A 104 -7.37 -18.56 -27.35
N ALA A 105 -6.21 -19.23 -27.32
CA ALA A 105 -5.10 -18.93 -28.21
C ALA A 105 -5.41 -19.16 -29.70
N LEU A 106 -6.24 -20.14 -30.01
CA LEU A 106 -6.71 -20.37 -31.38
C LEU A 106 -7.67 -19.27 -31.83
N LEU A 107 -8.64 -18.92 -30.98
CA LEU A 107 -9.62 -17.87 -31.22
C LEU A 107 -8.97 -16.51 -31.50
N LEU A 108 -7.88 -16.20 -30.78
CA LEU A 108 -7.12 -14.95 -30.95
C LEU A 108 -6.67 -14.68 -32.40
N ARG A 109 -6.42 -15.75 -33.17
CA ARG A 109 -5.95 -15.66 -34.56
C ARG A 109 -7.04 -15.26 -35.54
N GLU A 110 -8.28 -15.31 -35.11
CA GLU A 110 -9.45 -15.04 -35.95
C GLU A 110 -9.89 -13.57 -35.88
N PHE A 111 -9.44 -12.83 -34.85
CA PHE A 111 -9.71 -11.40 -34.72
C PHE A 111 -8.77 -10.57 -35.61
N PRO A 112 -9.29 -9.65 -36.44
CA PRO A 112 -8.50 -8.62 -37.10
C PRO A 112 -7.76 -7.73 -36.09
N GLU A 113 -6.53 -7.30 -36.42
CA GLU A 113 -5.73 -6.44 -35.52
C GLU A 113 -6.46 -5.12 -35.16
N SER A 114 -7.30 -4.60 -36.07
CA SER A 114 -8.09 -3.40 -35.83
C SER A 114 -9.15 -3.57 -34.75
N ASP A 115 -9.62 -4.80 -34.49
CA ASP A 115 -10.66 -5.04 -33.50
C ASP A 115 -10.15 -4.97 -32.06
N PHE A 116 -8.85 -5.17 -31.83
CA PHE A 116 -8.30 -5.15 -30.47
C PHE A 116 -8.50 -3.80 -29.76
N GLU A 117 -8.46 -2.69 -30.49
CA GLU A 117 -8.63 -1.34 -29.92
C GLU A 117 -10.10 -0.88 -29.88
N ARG A 118 -11.04 -1.71 -30.35
CA ARG A 118 -12.48 -1.39 -30.34
C ARG A 118 -13.07 -1.48 -28.93
N LYS A 119 -14.02 -0.59 -28.65
CA LYS A 119 -14.78 -0.50 -27.38
C LYS A 119 -16.28 -0.73 -27.56
N ASP A 120 -16.71 -0.88 -28.82
CA ASP A 120 -18.12 -1.00 -29.22
C ASP A 120 -18.56 -2.46 -29.40
N LEU A 121 -17.63 -3.41 -29.21
CA LEU A 121 -17.97 -4.83 -29.20
C LEU A 121 -18.75 -5.18 -27.93
N PRO A 122 -19.77 -6.05 -28.01
CA PRO A 122 -20.65 -6.39 -26.89
C PRO A 122 -19.96 -7.34 -25.88
N THR A 123 -18.82 -6.94 -25.32
CA THR A 123 -18.09 -7.73 -24.31
C THR A 123 -18.73 -7.64 -22.93
N GLY A 124 -19.58 -6.63 -22.69
CA GLY A 124 -20.10 -6.28 -21.36
C GLY A 124 -19.22 -5.25 -20.64
N PHE A 125 -18.12 -4.81 -21.25
CA PHE A 125 -17.21 -3.82 -20.69
C PHE A 125 -17.06 -2.60 -21.60
N SER A 126 -16.77 -1.44 -21.01
CA SER A 126 -16.62 -0.17 -21.74
C SER A 126 -15.19 0.11 -22.23
N PHE A 127 -14.30 -0.88 -22.15
CA PHE A 127 -12.89 -0.75 -22.53
C PHE A 127 -12.55 -1.59 -23.78
N GLU A 128 -11.32 -1.43 -24.25
CA GLU A 128 -10.80 -2.06 -25.47
C GLU A 128 -10.89 -3.60 -25.42
N LEU A 129 -11.17 -4.25 -26.55
CA LEU A 129 -11.24 -5.71 -26.66
C LEU A 129 -9.97 -6.40 -26.13
N TRP A 130 -8.78 -5.84 -26.38
CA TRP A 130 -7.55 -6.42 -25.85
C TRP A 130 -7.51 -6.46 -24.31
N ARG A 131 -8.10 -5.46 -23.64
CA ARG A 131 -8.22 -5.45 -22.17
C ARG A 131 -9.19 -6.52 -21.72
N TYR A 132 -10.33 -6.67 -22.39
CA TYR A 132 -11.27 -7.75 -22.10
C TYR A 132 -10.61 -9.13 -22.20
N MET A 133 -9.84 -9.36 -23.26
CA MET A 133 -9.13 -10.62 -23.43
C MET A 133 -8.09 -10.85 -22.33
N LEU A 134 -7.29 -9.83 -21.97
CA LEU A 134 -6.33 -9.93 -20.88
C LEU A 134 -6.96 -10.13 -19.51
N LEU A 135 -8.16 -9.56 -19.28
CA LEU A 135 -8.87 -9.69 -18.00
C LEU A 135 -9.08 -11.16 -17.67
N ASP A 136 -9.72 -11.90 -18.56
CA ASP A 136 -10.05 -13.32 -18.32
C ASP A 136 -8.85 -14.25 -18.58
N SER A 137 -7.93 -13.88 -19.47
CA SER A 137 -6.80 -14.74 -19.85
C SER A 137 -5.58 -14.60 -18.94
N LEU A 138 -5.46 -13.53 -18.15
CA LEU A 138 -4.31 -13.30 -17.25
C LEU A 138 -4.68 -12.61 -15.95
N VAL A 139 -5.35 -11.45 -15.98
CA VAL A 139 -5.52 -10.62 -14.78
C VAL A 139 -6.29 -11.37 -13.69
N HIS A 140 -7.49 -11.85 -14.00
CA HIS A 140 -8.34 -12.61 -13.10
C HIS A 140 -7.68 -13.94 -12.63
N PRO A 141 -7.10 -14.76 -13.53
CA PRO A 141 -6.32 -15.93 -13.11
C PRO A 141 -5.18 -15.61 -12.13
N VAL A 142 -4.40 -14.57 -12.41
CA VAL A 142 -3.26 -14.17 -11.58
C VAL A 142 -3.74 -13.65 -10.23
N GLN A 143 -4.78 -12.83 -10.19
CA GLN A 143 -5.35 -12.34 -8.92
C GLN A 143 -5.81 -13.50 -8.02
N HIS A 144 -6.50 -14.49 -8.58
CA HIS A 144 -6.90 -15.69 -7.85
C HIS A 144 -5.69 -16.47 -7.28
N LEU A 145 -4.68 -16.71 -8.11
CA LEU A 145 -3.48 -17.44 -7.72
C LEU A 145 -2.64 -16.66 -6.69
N LEU A 146 -2.58 -15.33 -6.79
CA LEU A 146 -1.93 -14.45 -5.83
C LEU A 146 -2.65 -14.44 -4.49
N TYR A 147 -3.96 -14.26 -4.49
CA TYR A 147 -4.78 -14.32 -3.28
C TYR A 147 -4.61 -15.67 -2.58
N HIS A 148 -4.73 -16.76 -3.34
CA HIS A 148 -4.61 -18.12 -2.81
C HIS A 148 -3.21 -18.41 -2.24
N SER A 149 -2.14 -18.03 -2.93
CA SER A 149 -0.77 -18.23 -2.42
C SER A 149 -0.44 -17.37 -1.20
N ALA A 150 -0.78 -16.07 -1.24
CA ALA A 150 -0.48 -15.14 -0.15
C ALA A 150 -1.20 -15.56 1.15
N THR A 151 -2.49 -15.91 1.08
CA THR A 151 -3.27 -16.33 2.26
C THR A 151 -2.89 -17.72 2.81
N ARG A 152 -2.15 -18.52 2.03
CA ARG A 152 -1.63 -19.83 2.47
C ARG A 152 -0.14 -19.83 2.81
N GLY A 153 0.51 -18.67 2.75
CA GLY A 153 1.92 -18.53 3.08
C GLY A 153 2.88 -19.07 2.02
N ASP A 154 2.41 -19.37 0.80
CA ASP A 154 3.28 -19.76 -0.31
C ASP A 154 3.86 -18.52 -1.00
N PHE A 155 4.71 -17.81 -0.27
CA PHE A 155 5.28 -16.54 -0.71
C PHE A 155 6.24 -16.70 -1.90
N LEU A 156 6.86 -17.87 -2.08
CA LEU A 156 7.70 -18.15 -3.25
C LEU A 156 6.86 -18.21 -4.53
N PHE A 157 5.71 -18.87 -4.49
CA PHE A 157 4.80 -18.86 -5.62
C PHE A 157 4.20 -17.47 -5.85
N ALA A 158 3.76 -16.78 -4.79
CA ALA A 158 3.20 -15.43 -4.89
C ALA A 158 4.19 -14.45 -5.56
N GLN A 159 5.45 -14.47 -5.13
CA GLN A 159 6.52 -13.67 -5.72
C GLN A 159 6.74 -14.04 -7.19
N PHE A 160 6.85 -15.35 -7.50
CA PHE A 160 7.00 -15.80 -8.88
C PHE A 160 5.85 -15.30 -9.78
N ALA A 161 4.60 -15.43 -9.32
CA ALA A 161 3.44 -14.97 -10.06
C ALA A 161 3.46 -13.45 -10.33
N LEU A 162 3.87 -12.65 -9.34
CA LEU A 162 4.03 -11.21 -9.52
C LEU A 162 5.12 -10.86 -10.53
N HIS A 163 6.25 -11.55 -10.54
CA HIS A 163 7.33 -11.27 -11.49
C HIS A 163 6.99 -11.66 -12.92
N GLU A 164 6.29 -12.79 -13.12
CA GLU A 164 5.87 -13.21 -14.46
C GLU A 164 4.76 -12.31 -15.03
N ALA A 165 3.84 -11.84 -14.19
CA ALA A 165 2.64 -11.13 -14.65
C ALA A 165 2.66 -9.60 -14.41
N GLY A 166 3.54 -9.09 -13.55
CA GLY A 166 3.48 -7.74 -12.99
C GLY A 166 3.49 -6.63 -14.05
N GLU A 167 4.35 -6.73 -15.06
CA GLU A 167 4.38 -5.78 -16.18
C GLU A 167 3.05 -5.79 -16.95
N THR A 168 2.47 -6.97 -17.17
CA THR A 168 1.20 -7.11 -17.90
C THR A 168 0.02 -6.58 -17.08
N LEU A 169 0.01 -6.81 -15.76
CA LEU A 169 -0.96 -6.24 -14.83
C LEU A 169 -0.93 -4.70 -14.90
N LEU A 170 0.26 -4.10 -14.77
CA LEU A 170 0.42 -2.65 -14.90
C LEU A 170 0.01 -2.15 -16.29
N ALA A 171 0.36 -2.86 -17.37
CA ALA A 171 -0.04 -2.47 -18.72
C ALA A 171 -1.57 -2.47 -18.89
N PHE A 172 -2.27 -3.46 -18.32
CA PHE A 172 -3.73 -3.56 -18.36
C PHE A 172 -4.45 -2.39 -17.67
N SER A 173 -3.87 -1.88 -16.57
CA SER A 173 -4.42 -0.79 -15.77
C SER A 173 -3.90 0.61 -16.16
N GLY A 174 -3.08 0.71 -17.21
CA GLY A 174 -2.46 1.97 -17.64
C GLY A 174 -1.40 2.49 -16.66
N GLY A 175 -0.65 1.59 -16.04
CA GLY A 175 0.42 1.86 -15.08
C GLY A 175 -0.05 2.01 -13.63
N LYS A 176 -1.30 1.66 -13.32
CA LYS A 176 -1.88 1.78 -11.98
C LYS A 176 -1.88 0.45 -11.22
N ALA A 177 -1.98 0.51 -9.90
CA ALA A 177 -2.04 -0.70 -9.07
C ALA A 177 -3.44 -1.36 -9.05
N ASP A 178 -4.42 -0.88 -9.84
CA ASP A 178 -5.82 -1.34 -9.77
C ASP A 178 -5.96 -2.84 -10.05
N SER A 179 -5.16 -3.40 -10.97
CA SER A 179 -5.15 -4.83 -11.31
C SER A 179 -4.46 -5.74 -10.28
N PHE A 180 -3.86 -5.15 -9.24
CA PHE A 180 -3.30 -5.86 -8.09
C PHE A 180 -4.32 -5.92 -6.94
N ASP A 181 -5.54 -5.42 -7.14
CA ASP A 181 -6.59 -5.51 -6.14
C ASP A 181 -7.03 -6.97 -5.95
N LEU A 182 -7.12 -7.39 -4.69
CA LEU A 182 -7.48 -8.73 -4.25
C LEU A 182 -8.68 -8.70 -3.29
N PHE A 183 -9.26 -7.52 -2.98
CA PHE A 183 -10.36 -7.41 -2.02
C PHE A 183 -11.60 -8.18 -2.44
N GLU A 184 -11.84 -8.32 -3.75
CA GLU A 184 -12.98 -9.08 -4.28
C GLU A 184 -12.92 -10.59 -3.98
N PHE A 185 -11.73 -11.11 -3.66
CA PHE A 185 -11.53 -12.52 -3.31
C PHE A 185 -11.55 -12.77 -1.79
N ALA A 186 -11.49 -11.70 -0.99
CA ALA A 186 -11.37 -11.78 0.46
C ALA A 186 -12.75 -11.78 1.15
N SER A 187 -13.03 -12.86 1.89
CA SER A 187 -14.18 -12.91 2.80
C SER A 187 -14.01 -11.98 4.00
N ASP A 188 -12.76 -11.76 4.44
CA ASP A 188 -12.37 -10.81 5.48
C ASP A 188 -11.20 -9.92 5.00
N PRO A 189 -11.43 -8.60 4.81
CA PRO A 189 -10.37 -7.65 4.44
C PRO A 189 -9.21 -7.56 5.43
N ALA A 190 -9.40 -7.90 6.71
CA ALA A 190 -8.34 -7.91 7.71
C ALA A 190 -7.38 -9.09 7.49
N GLU A 191 -7.91 -10.30 7.24
CA GLU A 191 -7.10 -11.49 6.93
C GLU A 191 -6.26 -11.27 5.67
N LEU A 192 -6.84 -10.65 4.63
CA LEU A 192 -6.10 -10.30 3.41
C LEU A 192 -4.94 -9.34 3.71
N ARG A 193 -5.19 -8.30 4.53
CA ARG A 193 -4.14 -7.34 4.90
C ARG A 193 -3.00 -8.00 5.66
N GLU A 194 -3.31 -8.87 6.61
CA GLU A 194 -2.29 -9.63 7.36
C GLU A 194 -1.47 -10.52 6.44
N ALA A 195 -2.12 -11.25 5.54
CA ALA A 195 -1.45 -12.12 4.56
C ALA A 195 -0.54 -11.34 3.60
N VAL A 196 -1.03 -10.23 3.04
CA VAL A 196 -0.25 -9.37 2.14
C VAL A 196 0.91 -8.70 2.87
N PHE A 197 0.71 -8.28 4.12
CA PHE A 197 1.78 -7.73 4.94
C PHE A 197 2.87 -8.76 5.23
N ALA A 198 2.49 -9.98 5.62
CA ALA A 198 3.43 -11.08 5.84
C ALA A 198 4.21 -11.44 4.56
N PHE A 199 3.53 -11.46 3.41
CA PHE A 199 4.17 -11.62 2.10
C PHE A 199 5.20 -10.52 1.83
N GLY A 200 4.82 -9.25 2.02
CA GLY A 200 5.75 -8.12 1.85
C GLY A 200 6.98 -8.19 2.76
N ALA A 201 6.80 -8.63 4.01
CA ALA A 201 7.90 -8.85 4.95
C ALA A 201 8.84 -9.99 4.51
N ALA A 202 8.31 -11.02 3.84
CA ALA A 202 9.11 -12.13 3.30
C ALA A 202 9.87 -11.77 2.01
N CYS A 203 9.46 -10.70 1.31
CA CYS A 203 10.06 -10.23 0.06
C CYS A 203 10.61 -8.79 0.19
N PRO A 204 11.56 -8.52 1.12
CA PRO A 204 12.05 -7.16 1.35
C PRO A 204 12.74 -6.60 0.11
N GLY A 205 12.32 -5.39 -0.30
CA GLY A 205 12.88 -4.69 -1.45
C GLY A 205 12.30 -5.08 -2.81
N ASP A 206 11.41 -6.08 -2.86
CA ASP A 206 10.72 -6.48 -4.09
C ASP A 206 9.72 -5.39 -4.54
N GLU A 207 9.80 -4.98 -5.81
CA GLU A 207 8.99 -3.88 -6.32
C GLU A 207 7.51 -4.22 -6.41
N TYR A 208 7.16 -5.42 -6.88
CA TYR A 208 5.78 -5.85 -7.04
C TYR A 208 5.15 -6.22 -5.70
N ALA A 209 5.92 -6.78 -4.77
CA ALA A 209 5.46 -6.99 -3.40
C ALA A 209 5.13 -5.64 -2.73
N ARG A 210 5.94 -4.60 -2.95
CA ARG A 210 5.65 -3.25 -2.45
C ARG A 210 4.36 -2.69 -3.05
N VAL A 211 4.13 -2.85 -4.37
CA VAL A 211 2.89 -2.44 -5.02
C VAL A 211 1.68 -3.13 -4.38
N LEU A 212 1.78 -4.45 -4.15
CA LEU A 212 0.69 -5.23 -3.54
C LEU A 212 0.43 -4.79 -2.09
N VAL A 213 1.48 -4.60 -1.28
CA VAL A 213 1.36 -4.09 0.10
C VAL A 213 0.71 -2.71 0.13
N GLN A 214 1.18 -1.78 -0.70
CA GLN A 214 0.60 -0.42 -0.76
C GLN A 214 -0.87 -0.44 -1.16
N ARG A 215 -1.25 -1.34 -2.09
CA ARG A 215 -2.64 -1.47 -2.55
C ARG A 215 -3.59 -1.91 -1.44
N HIS A 216 -3.14 -2.80 -0.55
CA HIS A 216 -4.00 -3.48 0.44
C HIS A 216 -3.88 -2.95 1.86
N CYS A 217 -2.66 -2.62 2.28
CA CYS A 217 -2.33 -2.13 3.61
C CYS A 217 -2.35 -0.59 3.69
N GLY A 218 -2.46 0.09 2.54
CA GLY A 218 -2.33 1.53 2.45
C GLY A 218 -0.88 1.99 2.55
N SER A 219 -0.69 3.31 2.52
CA SER A 219 0.63 3.90 2.69
C SER A 219 0.81 4.38 4.14
N PHE A 220 1.92 3.99 4.76
CA PHE A 220 2.27 4.44 6.12
C PHE A 220 2.66 5.92 6.13
N TYR A 221 3.28 6.40 5.06
CA TYR A 221 3.80 7.77 4.98
C TYR A 221 2.74 8.86 5.16
N PRO A 222 1.58 8.87 4.47
CA PRO A 222 0.55 9.87 4.68
C PRO A 222 0.01 9.88 6.12
N ALA A 223 -0.14 8.70 6.73
CA ALA A 223 -0.60 8.57 8.11
C ALA A 223 0.42 9.15 9.10
N LEU A 224 1.70 8.77 8.98
CA LEU A 224 2.78 9.31 9.82
C LEU A 224 2.98 10.81 9.64
N ARG A 225 2.98 11.28 8.39
CA ARG A 225 3.08 12.71 8.08
C ARG A 225 1.95 13.48 8.75
N ARG A 226 0.71 12.98 8.66
CA ARG A 226 -0.45 13.59 9.32
C ARG A 226 -0.25 13.63 10.83
N GLN A 227 0.13 12.52 11.45
CA GLN A 227 0.33 12.46 12.91
C GLN A 227 1.44 13.42 13.37
N PHE A 228 2.54 13.52 12.63
CA PHE A 228 3.57 14.51 12.89
C PHE A 228 3.03 15.93 12.80
N SER A 229 2.34 16.30 11.70
CA SER A 229 1.77 17.63 11.53
C SER A 229 0.79 18.01 12.66
N LEU A 230 -0.06 17.07 13.10
CA LEU A 230 -0.97 17.29 14.22
C LEU A 230 -0.22 17.53 15.54
N SER A 231 0.79 16.70 15.84
CA SER A 231 1.62 16.88 17.03
C SER A 231 2.36 18.22 17.04
N PHE A 232 2.92 18.62 15.89
CA PHE A 232 3.63 19.89 15.75
C PHE A 232 2.67 21.09 15.83
N ALA A 233 1.44 20.98 15.31
CA ALA A 233 0.41 22.00 15.48
C ALA A 233 0.01 22.21 16.95
N MET A 234 -0.03 21.14 17.76
CA MET A 234 -0.25 21.27 19.20
C MET A 234 0.91 22.00 19.90
N LEU A 235 2.16 21.71 19.52
CA LEU A 235 3.33 22.44 20.02
C LEU A 235 3.30 23.92 19.63
N ARG A 236 2.99 24.22 18.37
CA ARG A 236 2.78 25.57 17.84
C ARG A 236 1.74 26.33 18.66
N ASN A 237 0.60 25.70 18.96
CA ASN A 237 -0.45 26.30 19.79
C ASN A 237 0.07 26.73 21.17
N LEU A 238 0.93 25.93 21.81
CA LEU A 238 1.53 26.28 23.10
C LEU A 238 2.46 27.50 22.99
N VAL A 239 3.31 27.57 21.96
CA VAL A 239 4.20 28.72 21.75
C VAL A 239 3.38 30.01 21.53
N GLU A 240 2.35 29.94 20.70
CA GLU A 240 1.53 31.09 20.31
C GLU A 240 0.64 31.59 21.47
N HIS A 241 -0.02 30.67 22.20
CA HIS A 241 -1.15 31.01 23.06
C HIS A 241 -0.90 30.87 24.56
N SER A 242 0.27 30.41 24.99
CA SER A 242 0.54 30.30 26.44
C SER A 242 0.39 31.64 27.16
N PRO A 243 -0.09 31.68 28.40
CA PRO A 243 -0.17 32.94 29.16
C PRO A 243 1.22 33.51 29.47
N ALA A 244 1.37 34.84 29.46
CA ALA A 244 2.62 35.48 29.85
C ALA A 244 3.02 35.15 31.31
N ALA A 245 2.04 34.91 32.18
CA ALA A 245 2.25 34.61 33.60
C ALA A 245 3.04 33.32 33.87
N VAL A 246 3.00 32.34 32.97
CA VAL A 246 3.73 31.05 33.13
C VAL A 246 5.04 31.02 32.37
N TRP A 247 5.28 31.97 31.47
CA TRP A 247 6.35 31.90 30.47
C TRP A 247 7.73 31.68 31.11
N ASP A 248 8.03 32.50 32.12
CA ASP A 248 9.29 32.50 32.86
C ASP A 248 9.24 31.71 34.15
N GLU A 249 8.15 30.98 34.37
CA GLU A 249 7.95 30.24 35.59
C GLU A 249 8.66 28.90 35.54
N LYS A 250 9.38 28.59 36.62
CA LYS A 250 9.93 27.25 36.83
C LYS A 250 8.87 26.33 37.41
N ALA A 251 8.44 25.36 36.62
CA ALA A 251 7.42 24.38 36.97
C ALA A 251 7.74 23.03 36.33
N GLY A 252 7.45 21.92 37.01
CA GLY A 252 7.79 20.59 36.49
C GLY A 252 9.29 20.31 36.34
N GLY A 253 10.14 21.11 37.01
CA GLY A 253 11.60 20.95 37.03
C GLY A 253 12.37 21.97 36.17
N PHE A 254 11.73 22.57 35.17
CA PHE A 254 12.36 23.46 34.19
C PHE A 254 11.59 24.76 34.02
N VAL A 255 12.18 25.76 33.38
CA VAL A 255 11.44 26.97 32.98
C VAL A 255 10.47 26.59 31.85
N TYR A 256 9.24 27.11 31.89
CA TYR A 256 8.20 26.69 30.94
C TYR A 256 8.63 26.78 29.47
N TRP A 257 9.19 27.92 29.05
CA TRP A 257 9.68 28.09 27.67
C TRP A 257 10.85 27.14 27.32
N GLN A 258 11.60 26.64 28.31
CA GLN A 258 12.74 25.75 28.09
C GLN A 258 12.29 24.40 27.52
N GLN A 259 11.10 23.93 27.93
CA GLN A 259 10.50 22.70 27.38
C GLN A 259 10.09 22.87 25.91
N LEU A 260 9.51 24.03 25.58
CA LEU A 260 9.13 24.36 24.21
C LEU A 260 10.37 24.52 23.31
N LEU A 261 11.42 25.19 23.81
CA LEU A 261 12.70 25.30 23.13
C LEU A 261 13.33 23.93 22.90
N HIS A 262 13.36 23.07 23.90
CA HIS A 262 13.90 21.71 23.79
C HIS A 262 13.16 20.89 22.71
N ALA A 263 11.82 20.96 22.70
CA ALA A 263 11.01 20.28 21.69
C ALA A 263 11.35 20.74 20.26
N LEU A 264 11.42 22.07 20.04
CA LEU A 264 11.76 22.64 18.74
C LEU A 264 13.20 22.35 18.32
N SER A 265 14.15 22.40 19.24
CA SER A 265 15.54 22.01 19.00
C SER A 265 15.65 20.54 18.58
N GLY A 266 14.88 19.65 19.21
CA GLY A 266 14.77 18.26 18.78
C GLY A 266 14.30 18.13 17.33
N VAL A 267 13.20 18.78 16.97
CA VAL A 267 12.67 18.76 15.60
C VAL A 267 13.69 19.29 14.59
N SER A 268 14.24 20.48 14.83
CA SER A 268 15.24 21.12 13.96
C SER A 268 16.54 20.32 13.88
N CYS A 269 16.92 19.61 14.94
CA CYS A 269 18.13 18.80 14.95
C CYS A 269 17.92 17.48 14.19
N TRP A 270 16.87 16.73 14.52
CA TRP A 270 16.71 15.38 13.99
C TRP A 270 16.17 15.39 12.56
N LEU A 271 15.28 16.31 12.21
CA LEU A 271 14.64 16.33 10.88
C LEU A 271 15.43 17.13 9.83
N ARG A 272 16.77 17.14 9.90
CA ARG A 272 17.60 17.77 8.86
C ARG A 272 17.77 16.84 7.66
N ARG A 273 17.83 17.42 6.46
CA ARG A 273 18.23 16.71 5.21
C ARG A 273 19.67 16.99 4.79
N GLY A 274 20.24 18.11 5.21
CA GLY A 274 21.63 18.46 4.96
C GLY A 274 22.57 17.78 5.93
N ASP A 275 23.82 17.57 5.50
CA ASP A 275 24.94 17.13 6.33
C ASP A 275 25.49 18.26 7.22
N GLU A 276 24.98 19.47 7.05
CA GLU A 276 25.31 20.60 7.90
C GLU A 276 25.01 20.26 9.38
N PRO A 277 25.98 20.51 10.28
CA PRO A 277 25.77 20.34 11.72
C PRO A 277 24.61 21.21 12.21
N PHE A 278 23.87 20.69 13.19
CA PHE A 278 22.92 21.52 13.93
C PHE A 278 23.63 22.74 14.49
N ARG A 279 22.97 23.89 14.43
CA ARG A 279 23.42 25.09 15.15
C ARG A 279 22.27 25.55 16.04
N ASP A 280 22.54 25.59 17.34
CA ASP A 280 21.63 26.21 18.30
C ASP A 280 21.59 27.72 18.03
N PRO A 281 20.43 28.29 17.63
CA PRO A 281 20.31 29.72 17.35
C PRO A 281 20.49 30.59 18.59
N PHE A 282 20.45 30.00 19.79
CA PHE A 282 20.57 30.70 21.07
C PHE A 282 21.85 30.33 21.85
N ALA A 283 22.85 29.74 21.19
CA ALA A 283 24.08 29.26 21.85
C ALA A 283 24.75 30.34 22.73
N GLU A 284 24.73 31.60 22.32
CA GLU A 284 25.33 32.72 23.07
C GLU A 284 24.57 33.06 24.36
N LYS A 285 23.29 32.70 24.46
CA LYS A 285 22.43 33.01 25.61
C LYS A 285 22.52 31.98 26.74
N ARG A 286 23.13 30.81 26.51
CA ARG A 286 23.26 29.71 27.49
C ARG A 286 21.89 29.32 28.10
N LEU A 287 20.98 28.90 27.23
CA LEU A 287 19.60 28.53 27.60
C LEU A 287 19.44 27.03 27.95
N TYR A 288 20.48 26.22 27.75
CA TYR A 288 20.47 24.76 28.01
C TYR A 288 19.27 24.04 27.39
N PRO A 289 19.14 24.04 26.03
CA PRO A 289 18.02 23.43 25.34
C PRO A 289 17.97 21.91 25.50
N GLU A 290 19.03 21.24 25.97
CA GLU A 290 19.03 19.80 26.28
C GLU A 290 18.53 19.48 27.70
N LEU A 291 18.04 20.49 28.42
CA LEU A 291 17.52 20.34 29.80
C LEU A 291 18.58 19.80 30.78
N ASP A 292 19.86 20.11 30.51
CA ASP A 292 21.03 19.71 31.27
C ASP A 292 21.58 20.81 32.19
N GLY A 293 20.88 21.94 32.29
CA GLY A 293 21.25 23.08 33.10
C GLY A 293 20.13 24.09 33.31
N GLU A 294 20.41 25.08 34.17
CA GLU A 294 19.54 26.21 34.43
C GLU A 294 19.87 27.35 33.46
N PRO A 295 18.89 27.97 32.79
CA PRO A 295 19.15 29.04 31.85
C PRO A 295 19.78 30.26 32.54
N GLU A 296 20.85 30.79 31.96
CA GLU A 296 21.52 32.01 32.44
C GLU A 296 20.88 33.30 31.90
N SER A 297 19.95 33.17 30.95
CA SER A 297 19.27 34.26 30.27
C SER A 297 17.81 33.91 29.99
N MET A 298 17.06 34.90 29.51
CA MET A 298 15.65 34.77 29.19
C MET A 298 15.45 34.61 27.68
N LEU A 299 14.44 33.82 27.32
CA LEU A 299 13.97 33.68 25.96
C LEU A 299 12.59 34.33 25.84
N THR A 300 12.41 35.27 24.91
CA THR A 300 11.09 35.86 24.70
C THR A 300 10.24 34.95 23.82
N ARG A 301 8.92 35.17 23.85
CA ARG A 301 7.99 34.44 22.97
C ARG A 301 8.25 34.74 21.51
N GLU A 302 8.55 35.99 21.18
CA GLU A 302 8.82 36.42 19.82
C GLU A 302 10.05 35.71 19.25
N GLU A 303 11.10 35.54 20.07
CA GLU A 303 12.29 34.78 19.69
C GLU A 303 11.96 33.30 19.45
N LEU A 304 11.14 32.69 20.32
CA LEU A 304 10.74 31.31 20.15
C LEU A 304 9.78 31.11 18.95
N LEU A 305 8.93 32.08 18.65
CA LEU A 305 8.05 32.07 17.47
C LEU A 305 8.87 32.12 16.17
N LEU A 306 9.93 32.92 16.12
CA LEU A 306 10.83 32.91 14.96
C LEU A 306 11.48 31.55 14.77
N PHE A 307 11.97 30.94 15.86
CA PHE A 307 12.56 29.61 15.79
C PHE A 307 11.55 28.51 15.45
N LEU A 308 10.28 28.65 15.88
CA LEU A 308 9.19 27.76 15.52
C LEU A 308 8.98 27.71 14.00
N GLU A 309 9.00 28.85 13.31
CA GLU A 309 8.86 28.88 11.85
C GLU A 309 10.05 28.21 11.15
N GLU A 310 11.28 28.43 11.63
CA GLU A 310 12.47 27.76 11.10
C GLU A 310 12.42 26.23 11.30
N ALA A 311 11.92 25.79 12.45
CA ALA A 311 11.71 24.38 12.75
C ALA A 311 10.62 23.76 11.86
N ASP A 312 9.52 24.47 11.62
CA ASP A 312 8.43 24.02 10.76
C ASP A 312 8.90 23.88 9.30
N GLU A 313 9.67 24.85 8.80
CA GLU A 313 10.27 24.75 7.47
C GLU A 313 11.23 23.55 7.36
N THR A 314 12.03 23.33 8.39
CA THR A 314 12.99 22.21 8.44
C THR A 314 12.26 20.87 8.42
N ALA A 315 11.27 20.71 9.29
CA ALA A 315 10.41 19.54 9.33
C ALA A 315 9.64 19.36 8.02
N GLY A 316 9.12 20.45 7.46
CA GLY A 316 8.44 20.50 6.16
C GLY A 316 9.31 19.96 5.05
N ARG A 317 10.56 20.44 4.92
CA ARG A 317 11.54 19.93 3.94
C ARG A 317 11.87 18.46 4.14
N PHE A 318 11.98 18.01 5.39
CA PHE A 318 12.22 16.61 5.74
C PHE A 318 11.12 15.70 5.23
N VAL A 319 9.87 16.03 5.54
CA VAL A 319 8.73 15.21 5.15
C VAL A 319 8.33 15.44 3.69
N PHE A 320 8.74 16.52 3.04
CA PHE A 320 8.33 16.84 1.67
C PHE A 320 8.80 15.78 0.64
N GLY A 321 7.83 15.26 -0.12
CA GLY A 321 8.08 14.35 -1.24
C GLY A 321 8.45 12.91 -0.84
N GLY A 322 8.29 12.55 0.44
CA GLY A 322 8.50 11.18 0.91
C GLY A 322 7.44 10.18 0.42
N ASN A 323 7.75 8.90 0.55
CA ASN A 323 6.85 7.76 0.32
C ASN A 323 7.25 6.60 1.26
N ASP A 324 6.56 5.46 1.18
CA ASP A 324 6.87 4.32 2.05
C ASP A 324 8.26 3.72 1.81
N ALA A 325 8.82 3.84 0.61
CA ALA A 325 10.20 3.41 0.38
C ALA A 325 11.19 4.32 1.11
N TRP A 326 10.97 5.63 1.04
CA TRP A 326 11.76 6.62 1.78
C TRP A 326 11.68 6.40 3.30
N LEU A 327 10.53 5.96 3.84
CA LEU A 327 10.41 5.63 5.26
C LEU A 327 11.41 4.55 5.73
N ALA A 328 11.83 3.64 4.85
CA ALA A 328 12.81 2.60 5.16
C ALA A 328 14.27 3.05 4.97
N GLU A 329 14.51 4.23 4.38
CA GLU A 329 15.86 4.77 4.19
C GLU A 329 16.43 5.34 5.51
N LYS A 330 17.75 5.48 5.56
CA LYS A 330 18.45 6.06 6.71
C LYS A 330 18.45 7.59 6.61
N PRO A 331 18.13 8.33 7.70
CA PRO A 331 18.22 9.78 7.72
C PRO A 331 19.69 10.22 7.78
N VAL A 332 19.94 11.45 7.31
CA VAL A 332 21.28 12.07 7.37
C VAL A 332 21.70 12.34 8.81
N ALA A 333 20.75 12.71 9.68
CA ALA A 333 21.03 13.05 11.07
C ALA A 333 21.66 11.89 11.84
N ASP A 334 21.20 10.65 11.63
CA ASP A 334 21.72 9.48 12.33
C ASP A 334 21.38 8.16 11.62
N SER A 335 22.42 7.50 11.11
CA SER A 335 22.33 6.24 10.37
C SER A 335 21.92 5.01 11.21
N ARG A 336 21.72 5.17 12.53
CA ARG A 336 21.18 4.12 13.42
C ARG A 336 19.68 3.93 13.26
N TYR A 337 18.97 4.93 12.74
CA TYR A 337 17.53 4.91 12.56
C TYR A 337 17.15 4.84 11.08
N THR A 338 15.89 4.52 10.84
CA THR A 338 15.17 4.78 9.58
C THR A 338 14.40 6.09 9.65
N ASN A 339 13.99 6.66 8.51
CA ASN A 339 13.13 7.84 8.48
C ASN A 339 11.79 7.59 9.22
N LEU A 340 11.26 6.36 9.14
CA LEU A 340 10.11 5.91 9.93
C LEU A 340 10.34 6.07 11.44
N GLU A 341 11.43 5.48 11.95
CA GLU A 341 11.76 5.51 13.38
C GLU A 341 12.03 6.94 13.85
N LEU A 342 12.67 7.75 13.01
CA LEU A 342 12.97 9.15 13.32
C LEU A 342 11.69 9.99 13.42
N LEU A 343 10.76 9.86 12.47
CA LEU A 343 9.46 10.54 12.55
C LEU A 343 8.66 10.07 13.76
N GLY A 344 8.61 8.75 14.00
CA GLY A 344 7.95 8.19 15.17
C GLY A 344 8.56 8.69 16.48
N MET A 345 9.88 8.83 16.55
CA MET A 345 10.60 9.39 17.69
C MET A 345 10.22 10.85 17.92
N GLN A 346 10.19 11.67 16.87
CA GLN A 346 9.84 13.09 17.00
C GLN A 346 8.37 13.29 17.39
N ILE A 347 7.43 12.48 16.87
CA ILE A 347 6.03 12.49 17.32
C ILE A 347 5.95 12.25 18.84
N ARG A 348 6.62 11.21 19.34
CA ARG A 348 6.63 10.90 20.79
C ARG A 348 7.27 12.01 21.61
N HIS A 349 8.39 12.54 21.14
CA HIS A 349 9.13 13.60 21.81
C HIS A 349 8.32 14.89 21.92
N VAL A 350 7.74 15.36 20.81
CA VAL A 350 6.86 16.53 20.79
C VAL A 350 5.67 16.34 21.73
N MET A 351 4.98 15.19 21.65
CA MET A 351 3.79 14.96 22.47
C MET A 351 4.11 14.84 23.97
N TYR A 352 5.29 14.35 24.34
CA TYR A 352 5.74 14.38 25.74
C TYR A 352 5.80 15.82 26.27
N HIS A 353 6.43 16.72 25.51
CA HIS A 353 6.59 18.12 25.91
C HIS A 353 5.29 18.91 25.86
N VAL A 354 4.43 18.64 24.88
CA VAL A 354 3.06 19.18 24.84
C VAL A 354 2.31 18.81 26.12
N GLY A 355 2.30 17.52 26.49
CA GLY A 355 1.62 17.06 27.71
C GLY A 355 2.20 17.66 28.99
N HIS A 356 3.52 17.81 29.06
CA HIS A 356 4.21 18.45 30.19
C HIS A 356 3.76 19.91 30.37
N CYS A 357 3.83 20.69 29.30
CA CYS A 357 3.42 22.10 29.29
C CYS A 357 1.93 22.26 29.59
N GLU A 358 1.06 21.43 29.03
CA GLU A 358 -0.37 21.47 29.34
C GLU A 358 -0.67 21.13 30.81
N SER A 359 0.08 20.21 31.42
CA SER A 359 -0.08 19.92 32.86
C SER A 359 0.19 21.15 33.71
N ILE A 360 1.26 21.89 33.40
CA ILE A 360 1.60 23.14 34.09
C ILE A 360 0.47 24.17 33.92
N LEU A 361 -0.07 24.33 32.71
CA LEU A 361 -1.19 25.25 32.47
C LEU A 361 -2.42 24.88 33.31
N ARG A 362 -2.79 23.60 33.37
CA ARG A 362 -3.94 23.13 34.15
C ARG A 362 -3.75 23.34 35.64
N GLU A 363 -2.56 23.04 36.17
CA GLU A 363 -2.23 23.25 37.59
C GLU A 363 -2.35 24.73 38.01
N ARG A 364 -2.14 25.66 37.06
CA ARG A 364 -2.26 27.10 37.26
C ARG A 364 -3.64 27.65 36.96
N GLY A 365 -4.60 26.80 36.59
CA GLY A 365 -5.96 27.20 36.25
C GLY A 365 -6.09 27.94 34.91
N PHE A 366 -5.09 27.81 34.02
CA PHE A 366 -5.16 28.36 32.67
C PHE A 366 -5.82 27.38 31.70
N PRO A 367 -6.49 27.88 30.64
CA PRO A 367 -7.00 27.03 29.57
C PRO A 367 -5.85 26.36 28.82
N THR A 368 -6.05 25.12 28.41
CA THR A 368 -5.16 24.42 27.48
C THR A 368 -5.65 24.54 26.06
N GLY A 369 -4.78 24.23 25.09
CA GLY A 369 -5.17 24.16 23.68
C GLY A 369 -6.23 23.08 23.45
N ALA A 370 -7.00 23.24 22.36
CA ALA A 370 -7.85 22.16 21.88
C ALA A 370 -6.98 21.05 21.27
N TRP A 371 -7.41 19.80 21.45
CA TRP A 371 -6.82 18.68 20.72
C TRP A 371 -7.05 18.88 19.22
N VAL A 372 -5.99 18.74 18.42
CA VAL A 372 -6.03 18.83 16.96
C VAL A 372 -6.19 17.42 16.39
N ASP A 373 -7.26 17.16 15.62
CA ASP A 373 -7.65 15.81 15.17
C ASP A 373 -7.56 15.54 13.65
#